data_AF-A0A9D2R0N6-F1
#
_entry.id   AF-A0A9D2R0N6-F1
#
_cell.length_a   1.000
_cell.length_b   1.000
_cell.length_c   1.000
_cell.angle_alpha   90.00
_cell.angle_beta   90.00
_cell.angle_gamma   90.00
#
_symmetry.space_group_name_H-M   'P 1'
#
loop_
_entity.id
_entity.type
_entity.pdbx_description
1 polymer ?
#
loop_
_entity_poly.entity_id
_entity_poly.type
_entity_poly.pdbx_seq_one_letter_code
_entity_poly.pdbx_strand_id
1 'polypeptide(L)'
;MTGIIVAFPKIENARSIRNVLVRNGFAAVTACTTGAQVLSRLEDSDEAIVVCSYRLVDMACLELFGLLPAGAKMLVVSSPDFLGGIDR
;
A
#
# COMPACT_ATOMS: atom_id res chain seq x y z
N MET A 1 -9.26 14.47 -3.21
CA MET A 1 -9.36 13.30 -4.11
C MET A 1 -8.64 12.17 -3.39
N THR A 2 -9.32 11.09 -3.05
CA THR A 2 -8.70 9.99 -2.30
C THR A 2 -7.77 9.21 -3.24
N GLY A 3 -6.46 9.27 -2.99
CA GLY A 3 -5.46 8.55 -3.77
C GLY A 3 -5.25 7.12 -3.27
N ILE A 4 -5.18 6.14 -4.16
CA ILE A 4 -4.86 4.75 -3.81
C ILE A 4 -3.39 4.49 -4.15
N ILE A 5 -2.63 4.00 -3.18
CA ILE A 5 -1.21 3.69 -3.35
C ILE A 5 -1.04 2.19 -3.15
N VAL A 6 -0.53 1.52 -4.17
CA VAL A 6 -0.32 0.08 -4.17
C VAL A 6 1.17 -0.21 -4.04
N ALA A 7 1.59 -0.85 -2.95
CA ALA A 7 2.99 -1.09 -2.65
C ALA A 7 3.30 -2.59 -2.51
N PHE A 8 4.04 -3.14 -3.49
CA PHE A 8 4.43 -4.54 -3.48
C PHE A 8 5.92 -4.70 -3.81
N PRO A 9 6.61 -5.70 -3.23
CA PRO A 9 8.02 -5.95 -3.49
C PRO A 9 8.28 -6.25 -4.98
N LYS A 10 7.29 -6.84 -5.67
CA LYS A 10 7.30 -7.05 -7.11
C LYS A 10 6.47 -5.98 -7.80
N ILE A 11 7.10 -5.18 -8.65
CA ILE A 11 6.43 -4.13 -9.43
C ILE A 11 5.34 -4.69 -10.36
N GLU A 12 5.50 -5.91 -10.86
CA GLU A 12 4.47 -6.59 -11.67
C GLU A 12 3.17 -6.79 -10.89
N ASN A 13 3.25 -7.19 -9.62
CA ASN A 13 2.08 -7.34 -8.76
C ASN A 13 1.41 -5.97 -8.52
N ALA A 14 2.21 -4.94 -8.20
CA ALA A 14 1.69 -3.59 -8.01
C ALA A 14 1.01 -3.05 -9.29
N ARG A 15 1.58 -3.30 -10.47
CA ARG A 15 0.99 -2.91 -11.76
C ARG A 15 -0.30 -3.67 -12.05
N SER A 16 -0.34 -4.97 -11.81
CA SER A 16 -1.55 -5.78 -12.04
C SER A 16 -2.70 -5.27 -11.19
N ILE A 17 -2.47 -5.06 -9.90
CA ILE A 17 -3.49 -4.51 -8.97
C ILE A 17 -3.90 -3.09 -9.39
N ARG A 18 -2.94 -2.23 -9.72
CA ARG A 18 -3.22 -0.88 -10.25
C ARG A 18 -4.11 -0.95 -11.49
N ASN A 19 -3.81 -1.82 -12.43
CA ASN A 19 -4.57 -1.95 -13.68
C ASN A 19 -6.02 -2.39 -13.41
N VAL A 20 -6.21 -3.32 -12.46
CA VAL A 20 -7.54 -3.72 -11.99
C VAL A 20 -8.29 -2.54 -11.39
N LEU A 21 -7.66 -1.79 -10.47
CA LEU A 21 -8.28 -0.62 -9.84
C LEU A 21 -8.67 0.45 -10.88
N VAL A 22 -7.76 0.78 -11.80
CA VAL A 22 -8.02 1.74 -12.87
C VAL A 22 -9.16 1.30 -13.77
N ARG A 23 -9.23 0.01 -14.13
CA ARG A 23 -10.35 -0.56 -14.90
C ARG A 23 -11.69 -0.50 -14.17
N ASN A 24 -11.68 -0.50 -12.84
CA ASN A 24 -12.87 -0.38 -12.00
C ASN A 24 -13.27 1.09 -11.71
N GLY A 25 -12.63 2.07 -12.35
CA GLY A 25 -12.97 3.49 -12.19
C GLY A 25 -12.12 4.27 -11.19
N PHE A 26 -11.11 3.65 -10.57
CA PHE A 26 -10.16 4.34 -9.70
C PHE A 26 -9.05 5.00 -10.52
N ALA A 27 -9.18 6.28 -10.83
CA ALA A 27 -8.18 6.98 -11.66
C ALA A 27 -6.87 7.32 -10.90
N ALA A 28 -6.94 7.57 -9.60
CA ALA A 28 -5.81 8.00 -8.77
C ALA A 28 -5.08 6.82 -8.12
N VAL A 29 -4.52 5.91 -8.93
CA VAL A 29 -3.81 4.72 -8.43
C VAL A 29 -2.32 4.75 -8.79
N THR A 30 -1.47 4.78 -7.76
CA THR A 30 -0.01 4.75 -7.90
C THR A 30 0.55 3.39 -7.51
N ALA A 31 1.52 2.89 -8.27
CA ALA A 31 2.24 1.66 -7.93
C ALA A 31 3.64 2.00 -7.40
N CYS A 32 3.98 1.46 -6.24
CA CYS A 32 5.24 1.64 -5.54
C CYS A 32 5.86 0.27 -5.20
N THR A 33 7.17 0.25 -5.00
CA THR A 33 7.90 -0.96 -4.58
C THR A 33 8.46 -0.85 -3.16
N THR A 34 8.67 0.37 -2.69
CA THR A 34 9.28 0.69 -1.39
C THR A 34 8.30 1.47 -0.53
N GLY A 35 8.41 1.32 0.79
CA GLY A 35 7.59 2.08 1.74
C GLY A 35 7.89 3.58 1.70
N ALA A 36 9.15 3.97 1.53
CA ALA A 36 9.53 5.38 1.37
C ALA A 36 8.80 6.09 0.21
N GLN A 37 8.58 5.41 -0.92
CA GLN A 37 7.81 5.99 -2.02
C GLN A 37 6.33 6.17 -1.69
N VAL A 38 5.78 5.30 -0.84
CA VAL A 38 4.40 5.44 -0.36
C VAL A 38 4.29 6.68 0.50
N LEU A 39 5.18 6.85 1.48
CA LEU A 39 5.18 8.02 2.37
C LEU A 39 5.30 9.32 1.59
N SER A 40 6.23 9.38 0.64
CA SER A 40 6.40 10.55 -0.23
C SER A 40 5.16 10.86 -1.08
N ARG A 41 4.35 9.85 -1.43
CA ARG A 41 3.04 10.05 -2.09
C ARG A 41 1.94 10.49 -1.12
N LEU A 42 1.99 10.01 0.12
CA LEU A 42 1.04 10.36 1.17
C LEU A 42 1.23 11.81 1.62
N GLU A 43 2.46 12.33 1.62
CA GLU A 43 2.74 13.74 1.93
C GLU A 43 2.02 14.70 0.97
N ASP A 44 1.76 14.28 -0.26
CA ASP A 44 1.08 15.09 -1.28
C ASP A 44 -0.46 15.01 -1.17
N SER A 45 -1.01 14.11 -0.35
CA SER A 45 -2.46 13.87 -0.25
C SER A 45 -2.94 13.62 1.18
N ASP A 46 -3.81 14.50 1.66
CA ASP A 46 -4.37 14.47 3.03
C ASP A 46 -5.19 13.19 3.33
N GLU A 47 -5.82 12.59 2.30
CA GLU A 47 -6.58 11.35 2.42
C GLU A 47 -6.16 10.34 1.33
N ALA A 48 -5.67 9.18 1.76
CA ALA A 48 -5.20 8.14 0.85
C ALA A 48 -5.37 6.73 1.43
N ILE A 49 -5.49 5.76 0.53
CA ILE A 49 -5.60 4.33 0.86
C ILE A 49 -4.33 3.63 0.39
N VAL A 50 -3.56 3.08 1.33
CA VAL A 50 -2.35 2.32 1.05
C VAL A 50 -2.67 0.83 1.04
N VAL A 51 -2.54 0.19 -0.11
CA VAL A 51 -2.63 -1.26 -0.26
C VAL A 51 -1.22 -1.82 -0.37
N CYS A 52 -0.75 -2.58 0.61
CA CYS A 52 0.60 -3.13 0.58
C CYS A 52 0.67 -4.59 1.01
N SER A 53 1.79 -5.23 0.72
CA SER A 53 2.10 -6.54 1.29
C SER A 53 2.78 -6.44 2.66
N TYR A 54 2.75 -7.52 3.45
CA TYR A 54 3.40 -7.57 4.76
C TYR A 54 4.87 -7.13 4.74
N ARG A 55 5.61 -7.56 3.70
CA ARG A 55 7.03 -7.25 3.52
C ARG A 55 7.26 -6.49 2.23
N LEU A 56 7.73 -5.25 2.35
CA LEU A 56 8.18 -4.43 1.22
C LEU A 56 9.68 -4.66 0.99
N VAL A 57 10.23 -4.09 -0.09
CA VAL A 57 11.66 -4.19 -0.40
C VAL A 57 12.55 -3.60 0.71
N ASP A 58 12.07 -2.53 1.34
CA ASP A 58 12.87 -1.67 2.20
C ASP A 58 12.48 -1.77 3.69
N MET A 59 11.19 -2.02 3.97
CA MET A 59 10.65 -2.02 5.33
C MET A 59 9.47 -2.98 5.51
N ALA A 60 9.10 -3.27 6.75
CA ALA A 60 7.88 -4.01 7.07
C ALA A 60 6.65 -3.09 6.98
N CYS A 61 5.48 -3.67 6.72
CA CYS A 61 4.23 -2.93 6.72
C CYS A 61 3.95 -2.22 8.06
N LEU A 62 4.37 -2.79 9.19
CA LEU A 62 4.22 -2.17 10.52
C LEU A 62 5.05 -0.88 10.66
N GLU A 63 6.28 -0.91 10.14
CA GLU A 63 7.16 0.28 10.12
C GLU A 63 6.52 1.38 9.27
N LEU A 64 5.99 1.01 8.09
CA LEU A 64 5.25 1.93 7.26
C LEU A 64 4.05 2.50 8.02
N PHE A 65 3.27 1.64 8.70
CA PHE A 65 2.09 2.01 9.50
C PHE A 65 2.38 3.07 10.56
N GLY A 66 3.49 2.93 11.28
CA GLY A 66 3.92 3.91 12.28
C GLY A 66 4.27 5.29 11.70
N LEU A 67 4.50 5.37 10.39
CA LEU A 67 4.85 6.59 9.67
C LEU A 67 3.65 7.19 8.90
N LEU A 68 2.50 6.53 8.85
CA LEU A 68 1.33 7.06 8.12
C LEU A 68 0.75 8.31 8.84
N PRO A 69 0.32 9.33 8.06
CA PRO A 69 -0.43 10.46 8.61
C PRO A 69 -1.83 10.05 9.06
N ALA A 70 -2.42 10.81 9.98
CA ALA A 70 -3.70 10.49 10.63
C ALA A 70 -4.91 10.33 9.68
N GLY A 71 -4.84 10.92 8.47
CA GLY A 71 -5.89 10.82 7.45
C GLY A 71 -5.78 9.61 6.51
N ALA A 72 -4.68 8.85 6.57
CA ALA A 72 -4.44 7.76 5.64
C ALA A 72 -4.85 6.39 6.21
N LYS A 73 -5.45 5.55 5.36
CA LYS A 73 -5.87 4.19 5.70
C LYS A 73 -4.95 3.17 5.06
N MET A 74 -4.65 2.09 5.78
CA MET A 74 -3.75 1.04 5.31
C MET A 74 -4.45 -0.31 5.23
N LEU A 75 -4.23 -1.02 4.14
CA LEU A 75 -4.77 -2.34 3.81
C LEU A 75 -3.60 -3.26 3.48
N VAL A 76 -3.48 -4.36 4.22
CA VAL A 76 -2.37 -5.29 4.11
C VAL A 76 -2.85 -6.57 3.46
N VAL A 77 -2.23 -6.95 2.36
CA VAL A 77 -2.48 -8.20 1.65
C VAL A 77 -1.35 -9.15 1.96
N SER A 78 -1.65 -10.23 2.68
CA SER A 78 -0.68 -11.27 2.99
C SER A 78 -1.31 -12.66 2.81
N SER A 79 -0.46 -13.66 2.62
CA SER A 79 -0.91 -15.06 2.63
C SER A 79 -1.47 -15.42 4.02
N PRO A 80 -2.45 -16.32 4.09
CA PRO A 80 -3.04 -16.75 5.37
C PRO A 80 -2.00 -17.31 6.35
N ASP A 81 -0.93 -17.92 5.82
CA ASP A 81 0.22 -18.43 6.57
C ASP A 81 0.93 -17.35 7.41
N PHE A 82 0.92 -16.10 6.95
CA PHE A 82 1.56 -14.96 7.63
C PHE A 82 0.60 -14.19 8.55
N LEU A 83 -0.70 -14.30 8.33
CA LEU A 83 -1.75 -13.65 9.14
C LEU A 83 -2.12 -14.47 10.39
N GLY A 84 -1.80 -15.77 10.41
CA GLY A 84 -2.00 -16.64 11.58
C GLY A 84 -1.22 -16.24 12.84
N GLY A 85 -0.31 -15.26 12.75
CA GLY A 85 0.41 -14.69 13.89
C GLY A 85 -0.17 -13.38 14.46
N ILE A 86 -1.19 -12.79 13.82
CA ILE A 86 -1.78 -11.50 14.25
C ILE A 86 -3.05 -11.72 15.10
N ASP A 87 -3.55 -12.97 15.17
CA ASP A 87 -4.67 -13.39 16.04
C ASP A 87 -4.15 -14.23 17.23
N ARG A 88 -3.32 -13.64 18.11
CA ARG A 88 -3.04 -14.19 19.45
C ARG A 88 -2.80 -13.09 20.47
#